data_AF-Q20Y03-F1
#
_entry.id   AF-Q20Y03-F1
#
_cell.length_a   1.000
_cell.length_b   1.000
_cell.length_c   1.000
_cell.angle_alpha   90.00
_cell.angle_beta   90.00
_cell.angle_gamma   90.00
#
_symmetry.space_group_name_H-M   'P 1'
#
loop_
_entity.id
_entity.type
_entity.pdbx_description
1 polymer ?
#
loop_
_entity_poly.entity_id
_entity_poly.type
_entity_poly.pdbx_seq_one_letter_code
_entity_poly.pdbx_strand_id
1 'polypeptide(L)'
;MSSLADKIQDVFNEPGCSTNTGKAAKERKKGCSKPLQPGAAAGGCAFDGAKIALQPVTDVAHLVHGPIACEGSSWDNRGVKSSGSKLYRTSFTTDMSENDVVFGGEKRLFKSIREIIEKYDPPAVFVYQTCVPAMMGDDIAAVCKVASEKFGKPCIPIISPGFVGPKNLGNKLAGEAMLDYVIGTQEPDYTTPYDINIIGEYNVAGELWQVKPLLDELGIRILSCLSGDARYHEIARSHRARAAMMVCSTAMINVARKMEERYGIPYFEGSFYGITDTSDSLRQIARLLIARGADAELMDRVEAVIAREEARAWEALKAFTPRLQGKKVLLITGGVKSWSVVAALQEAGLSIVGSSVKKSTKEDKERLKEMSPDVHQIDDLRPREMYKMLKEAKADIMLSGGRSQFVALKAKMPWLDINQERHYAYAGYVGIIEMVRQIDKALSNPVWQQVRMAPPWDEVSWEDRADAANAADAAALAADPERAEAERRATIVCKCKEISVGTIEDAIRSHDLTVIAQVTQLTQAGGGCGSCKETIAAMLAREAATATGAPSVQVA
;
A
#
# COMPACT_ATOMS: atom_id res chain seq x y z
N MET A 1 -7.21 21.78 -35.11
CA MET A 1 -7.18 20.92 -33.89
C MET A 1 -7.85 21.70 -32.78
N SER A 2 -8.65 21.05 -31.93
CA SER A 2 -9.23 21.69 -30.74
C SER A 2 -8.11 22.08 -29.77
N SER A 3 -8.27 23.20 -29.06
CA SER A 3 -7.28 23.60 -28.04
C SER A 3 -7.29 22.63 -26.86
N LEU A 4 -6.24 22.62 -26.04
CA LEU A 4 -6.23 21.82 -24.81
C LEU A 4 -7.40 22.21 -23.88
N ALA A 5 -7.74 23.51 -23.84
CA ALA A 5 -8.88 23.99 -23.06
C ALA A 5 -10.20 23.38 -23.57
N ASP A 6 -10.40 23.33 -24.89
CA ASP A 6 -11.60 22.73 -25.50
C ASP A 6 -11.67 21.23 -25.20
N LYS A 7 -10.54 20.51 -25.30
CA LYS A 7 -10.46 19.08 -24.94
C LYS A 7 -10.81 18.85 -23.48
N ILE A 8 -10.30 19.68 -22.57
CA ILE A 8 -10.61 19.59 -21.13
C ILE A 8 -12.11 19.82 -20.90
N GLN A 9 -12.71 20.80 -21.58
CA GLN A 9 -14.16 21.06 -21.48
C GLN A 9 -14.98 19.87 -21.99
N ASP A 10 -14.59 19.28 -23.11
CA ASP A 10 -15.26 18.11 -23.68
C ASP A 10 -15.22 16.90 -22.73
N VAL A 11 -14.04 16.55 -22.20
CA VAL A 11 -13.89 15.40 -21.26
C VAL A 11 -14.51 15.67 -19.88
N PHE A 12 -14.74 16.95 -19.53
CA PHE A 12 -15.51 17.33 -18.36
C PHE A 12 -17.00 17.19 -18.60
N ASN A 13 -17.50 17.57 -19.77
CA ASN A 13 -18.89 17.38 -20.18
C ASN A 13 -19.12 15.97 -20.77
N GLU A 14 -18.94 14.96 -19.93
CA GLU A 14 -19.01 13.56 -20.34
C GLU A 14 -20.41 12.97 -20.07
N PRO A 15 -21.29 12.82 -21.08
CA PRO A 15 -22.67 12.38 -20.89
C PRO A 15 -22.78 10.89 -20.51
N GLY A 16 -21.77 10.06 -20.82
CA GLY A 16 -21.72 8.68 -20.35
C GLY A 16 -21.46 8.57 -18.83
N CYS A 17 -20.99 9.63 -18.18
CA CYS A 17 -20.66 9.60 -16.77
C CYS A 17 -21.88 9.83 -15.88
N SER A 18 -22.28 8.83 -15.10
CA SER A 18 -23.40 8.90 -14.13
C SER A 18 -23.28 10.05 -13.11
N THR A 19 -22.06 10.41 -12.72
CA THR A 19 -21.81 11.55 -11.82
C THR A 19 -22.05 12.89 -12.51
N ASN A 20 -21.87 12.96 -13.83
CA ASN A 20 -22.11 14.17 -14.60
C ASN A 20 -23.61 14.33 -14.92
N THR A 21 -24.28 13.25 -15.34
CA THR A 21 -25.72 13.27 -15.64
C THR A 21 -26.56 13.70 -14.44
N GLY A 22 -26.15 13.34 -13.22
CA GLY A 22 -26.77 13.77 -11.96
C GLY A 22 -26.60 15.26 -11.59
N LYS A 23 -25.79 16.05 -12.32
CA LYS A 23 -25.58 17.49 -12.07
C LYS A 23 -26.49 18.36 -12.94
N ALA A 24 -26.81 19.56 -12.45
CA ALA A 24 -27.49 20.59 -13.25
C ALA A 24 -26.60 21.05 -14.42
N ALA A 25 -27.20 21.47 -15.56
CA ALA A 25 -26.46 21.77 -16.80
C ALA A 25 -25.27 22.74 -16.64
N LYS A 26 -25.40 23.75 -15.76
CA LYS A 26 -24.31 24.70 -15.44
C LYS A 26 -23.16 24.06 -14.66
N GLU A 27 -23.45 23.05 -13.86
CA GLU A 27 -22.47 22.30 -13.05
C GLU A 27 -21.80 21.16 -13.84
N ARG A 28 -22.45 20.64 -14.89
CA ARG A 28 -21.86 19.66 -15.82
C ARG A 28 -20.59 20.18 -16.47
N LYS A 29 -20.59 21.46 -16.88
CA LYS A 29 -19.43 22.16 -17.46
C LYS A 29 -18.25 22.32 -16.50
N LYS A 30 -18.50 22.26 -15.19
CA LYS A 30 -17.44 22.30 -14.16
C LYS A 30 -16.78 20.93 -13.95
N GLY A 31 -17.30 19.86 -14.56
CA GLY A 31 -16.76 18.51 -14.40
C GLY A 31 -16.69 18.06 -12.93
N CYS A 32 -15.85 17.08 -12.63
CA CYS A 32 -15.55 16.65 -11.26
C CYS A 32 -14.32 17.38 -10.68
N SER A 33 -14.09 18.64 -11.05
CA SER A 33 -12.95 19.41 -10.55
C SER A 33 -13.24 19.96 -9.16
N LYS A 34 -12.93 19.20 -8.11
CA LYS A 34 -12.78 19.78 -6.78
C LYS A 34 -11.35 20.33 -6.70
N PRO A 35 -11.15 21.67 -6.60
CA PRO A 35 -9.80 22.22 -6.48
C PRO A 35 -9.12 21.63 -5.24
N LEU A 36 -7.87 21.20 -5.42
CA LEU A 36 -7.07 20.66 -4.33
C LEU A 36 -6.80 21.79 -3.34
N GLN A 37 -6.98 21.52 -2.05
CA GLN A 37 -6.65 22.45 -0.99
C GLN A 37 -5.11 22.48 -0.82
N PRO A 38 -4.45 23.65 -0.88
CA PRO A 38 -3.02 23.75 -0.59
C PRO A 38 -2.68 23.13 0.77
N GLY A 39 -1.60 22.34 0.82
CA GLY A 39 -1.22 21.59 2.02
C GLY A 39 -1.98 20.27 2.25
N ALA A 40 -3.02 19.96 1.47
CA ALA A 40 -3.63 18.63 1.44
C ALA A 40 -2.85 17.68 0.53
N ALA A 41 -2.95 16.38 0.79
CA ALA A 41 -2.38 15.37 -0.08
C ALA A 41 -3.06 15.44 -1.46
N ALA A 42 -2.34 15.97 -2.45
CA ALA A 42 -2.72 15.90 -3.84
C ALA A 42 -2.54 14.45 -4.34
N GLY A 43 -3.51 13.97 -5.11
CA GLY A 43 -3.29 12.76 -5.93
C GLY A 43 -2.17 13.00 -6.96
N GLY A 44 -1.96 12.04 -7.86
CA GLY A 44 -1.13 12.27 -9.05
C GLY A 44 -1.65 13.42 -9.92
N CYS A 45 -0.79 13.99 -10.75
CA CYS A 45 -1.11 15.04 -11.72
C CYS A 45 -1.62 14.47 -13.06
N ALA A 46 -2.04 15.33 -14.00
CA ALA A 46 -2.51 14.89 -15.31
C ALA A 46 -1.44 14.12 -16.12
N PHE A 47 -0.17 14.53 -16.05
CA PHE A 47 0.93 13.78 -16.67
C PHE A 47 1.04 12.36 -16.10
N ASP A 48 1.03 12.24 -14.76
CA ASP A 48 1.07 10.94 -14.07
C ASP A 48 -0.07 10.04 -14.54
N GLY A 49 -1.28 10.59 -14.68
CA GLY A 49 -2.42 9.85 -15.24
C GLY A 49 -2.19 9.37 -16.67
N ALA A 50 -1.82 10.27 -17.56
CA ALA A 50 -1.61 9.94 -18.97
C ALA A 50 -0.49 8.91 -19.18
N LYS A 51 0.64 9.05 -18.46
CA LYS A 51 1.75 8.11 -18.52
C LYS A 51 1.34 6.74 -17.98
N ILE A 52 0.73 6.68 -16.79
CA ILE A 52 0.28 5.43 -16.19
C ILE A 52 -0.77 4.73 -17.07
N ALA A 53 -1.62 5.50 -17.75
CA ALA A 53 -2.66 4.97 -18.61
C ALA A 53 -2.14 4.34 -19.91
N LEU A 54 -1.04 4.84 -20.46
CA LEU A 54 -0.52 4.41 -21.77
C LEU A 54 0.80 3.64 -21.71
N GLN A 55 1.56 3.74 -20.62
CA GLN A 55 2.78 2.96 -20.41
C GLN A 55 2.62 1.44 -20.62
N PRO A 56 1.44 0.83 -20.38
CA PRO A 56 1.27 -0.58 -20.68
C PRO A 56 1.17 -0.92 -22.18
N VAL A 57 1.24 0.05 -23.10
CA VAL A 57 1.47 -0.21 -24.53
C VAL A 57 2.95 -0.54 -24.72
N THR A 58 3.27 -1.81 -24.90
CA THR A 58 4.59 -2.32 -24.49
C THR A 58 5.68 -2.18 -25.56
N ASP A 59 5.28 -1.96 -26.81
CA ASP A 59 6.13 -1.90 -28.00
C ASP A 59 6.44 -0.48 -28.48
N VAL A 60 5.81 0.55 -27.91
CA VAL A 60 6.11 1.95 -28.25
C VAL A 60 7.22 2.52 -27.37
N ALA A 61 7.88 3.57 -27.86
CA ALA A 61 8.75 4.38 -27.03
C ALA A 61 7.95 5.49 -26.34
N HIS A 62 7.99 5.55 -25.00
CA HIS A 62 7.36 6.61 -24.23
C HIS A 62 8.36 7.72 -23.92
N LEU A 63 8.37 8.78 -24.74
CA LEU A 63 9.24 9.94 -24.58
C LEU A 63 8.58 11.02 -23.72
N VAL A 64 9.14 11.29 -22.54
CA VAL A 64 8.73 12.39 -21.69
C VAL A 64 9.46 13.67 -22.08
N HIS A 65 8.72 14.64 -22.61
CA HIS A 65 9.25 15.96 -22.89
C HIS A 65 9.17 16.83 -21.63
N GLY A 66 10.32 17.03 -20.99
CA GLY A 66 10.44 17.76 -19.73
C GLY A 66 11.83 17.63 -19.10
N PRO A 67 12.04 18.27 -17.93
CA PRO A 67 13.16 17.96 -17.04
C PRO A 67 13.11 16.51 -16.54
N ILE A 68 14.26 15.97 -16.12
CA ILE A 68 14.37 14.57 -15.66
C ILE A 68 13.37 14.15 -14.58
N ALA A 69 12.96 15.05 -13.69
CA ALA A 69 12.23 14.71 -12.46
C ALA A 69 10.90 13.96 -12.71
N CYS A 70 10.16 14.31 -13.77
CA CYS A 70 8.88 13.65 -14.06
C CYS A 70 9.05 12.17 -14.38
N GLU A 71 10.03 11.87 -15.24
CA GLU A 71 10.31 10.50 -15.66
C GLU A 71 11.13 9.75 -14.60
N GLY A 72 12.17 10.37 -14.02
CA GLY A 72 12.97 9.75 -12.95
C GLY A 72 12.15 9.31 -11.74
N SER A 73 11.04 10.00 -11.43
CA SER A 73 10.13 9.62 -10.33
C SER A 73 9.06 8.59 -10.74
N SER A 74 8.78 8.43 -12.03
CA SER A 74 7.72 7.55 -12.55
C SER A 74 8.22 6.33 -13.30
N TRP A 75 9.54 6.21 -13.50
CA TRP A 75 10.17 5.13 -14.23
C TRP A 75 9.86 3.78 -13.58
N ASP A 76 9.16 2.92 -14.35
CA ASP A 76 8.80 1.54 -13.99
C ASP A 76 8.11 1.42 -12.62
N ASN A 77 7.42 2.48 -12.19
CA ASN A 77 6.75 2.54 -10.88
C ASN A 77 5.47 1.69 -10.81
N ARG A 78 5.11 1.02 -11.90
CA ARG A 78 3.90 0.22 -12.04
C ARG A 78 4.29 -1.19 -12.47
N GLY A 79 3.89 -2.19 -11.68
CA GLY A 79 4.22 -3.60 -11.91
C GLY A 79 3.52 -4.26 -13.10
N VAL A 80 3.32 -3.55 -14.22
CA VAL A 80 2.67 -4.07 -15.42
C VAL A 80 3.56 -5.07 -16.14
N LYS A 81 2.93 -6.11 -16.71
CA LYS A 81 3.62 -7.21 -17.38
C LYS A 81 3.37 -7.17 -18.88
N SER A 82 4.36 -7.66 -19.65
CA SER A 82 4.22 -7.88 -21.08
C SER A 82 4.59 -9.31 -21.48
N SER A 83 3.86 -9.84 -22.46
CA SER A 83 4.09 -11.14 -23.09
C SER A 83 5.06 -11.06 -24.28
N GLY A 84 5.48 -9.86 -24.67
CA GLY A 84 6.38 -9.64 -25.81
C GLY A 84 7.37 -8.51 -25.55
N SER A 85 7.14 -7.35 -26.16
CA SER A 85 8.07 -6.22 -26.06
C SER A 85 8.26 -5.75 -24.61
N LYS A 86 9.49 -5.35 -24.30
CA LYS A 86 9.85 -4.71 -23.03
C LYS A 86 10.25 -3.24 -23.19
N LEU A 87 10.09 -2.66 -24.38
CA LEU A 87 10.52 -1.29 -24.68
C LEU A 87 9.89 -0.26 -23.74
N TYR A 88 8.65 -0.46 -23.32
CA TYR A 88 7.98 0.43 -22.35
C TYR A 88 8.66 0.55 -20.98
N ARG A 89 9.56 -0.38 -20.63
CA ARG A 89 10.39 -0.33 -19.42
C ARG A 89 11.66 0.49 -19.63
N THR A 90 12.05 0.74 -20.87
CA THR A 90 13.09 1.71 -21.19
C THR A 90 12.50 3.11 -21.05
N SER A 91 13.17 3.92 -20.25
CA SER A 91 12.80 5.29 -20.00
C SER A 91 13.39 6.22 -21.04
N PHE A 92 12.57 7.10 -21.62
CA PHE A 92 13.01 8.12 -22.55
C PHE A 92 12.56 9.49 -22.05
N THR A 93 13.50 10.42 -22.00
CA THR A 93 13.23 11.81 -21.64
C THR A 93 14.07 12.74 -22.50
N THR A 94 13.56 13.95 -22.74
CA THR A 94 14.38 15.01 -23.34
C THR A 94 15.40 15.57 -22.34
N ASP A 95 15.18 15.38 -21.03
CA ASP A 95 16.01 15.94 -19.94
C ASP A 95 16.35 17.41 -20.17
N MET A 96 15.31 18.24 -20.22
CA MET A 96 15.44 19.66 -20.56
C MET A 96 16.37 20.38 -19.57
N SER A 97 17.37 21.06 -20.13
CA SER A 97 18.29 21.94 -19.41
C SER A 97 17.74 23.38 -19.36
N GLU A 98 18.41 24.24 -18.60
CA GLU A 98 18.07 25.67 -18.55
C GLU A 98 18.08 26.35 -19.93
N ASN A 99 19.00 25.94 -20.82
CA ASN A 99 19.02 26.47 -22.20
C ASN A 99 17.76 26.09 -22.98
N ASP A 100 17.24 24.88 -22.80
CA ASP A 100 15.98 24.49 -23.44
C ASP A 100 14.79 25.25 -22.85
N VAL A 101 14.90 25.67 -21.58
CA VAL A 101 13.90 26.52 -20.95
C VAL A 101 13.90 27.93 -21.50
N VAL A 102 15.08 28.51 -21.71
CA VAL A 102 15.24 29.88 -22.21
C VAL A 102 14.95 29.99 -23.70
N PHE A 103 15.38 29.01 -24.50
CA PHE A 103 15.36 29.09 -25.97
C PHE A 103 14.35 28.15 -26.65
N GLY A 104 13.59 27.35 -25.88
CA GLY A 104 12.57 26.42 -26.36
C GLY A 104 13.07 24.97 -26.52
N GLY A 105 12.19 24.01 -26.26
CA GLY A 105 12.52 22.58 -26.19
C GLY A 105 12.35 21.82 -27.52
N GLU A 106 11.70 22.40 -28.52
CA GLU A 106 11.24 21.72 -29.73
C GLU A 106 12.36 21.07 -30.56
N LYS A 107 13.50 21.76 -30.73
CA LYS A 107 14.65 21.21 -31.47
C LYS A 107 15.25 20.01 -30.76
N ARG A 108 15.30 20.04 -29.42
CA ARG A 108 15.76 18.92 -28.61
C ARG A 108 14.78 17.76 -28.71
N LEU A 109 13.47 18.03 -28.61
CA LEU A 109 12.43 17.04 -28.79
C LEU A 109 12.55 16.31 -30.14
N PHE A 110 12.67 17.05 -31.24
CA PHE A 110 12.84 16.44 -32.57
C PHE A 110 14.08 15.54 -32.66
N LYS A 111 15.21 15.98 -32.08
CA LYS A 111 16.45 15.18 -32.02
C LYS A 111 16.27 13.92 -31.18
N SER A 112 15.59 14.01 -30.03
CA SER A 112 15.31 12.85 -29.18
C SER A 112 14.41 11.83 -29.88
N ILE A 113 13.36 12.27 -30.60
CA ILE A 113 12.51 11.39 -31.41
C ILE A 113 13.34 10.67 -32.47
N ARG A 114 14.19 11.42 -33.20
CA ARG A 114 15.11 10.84 -34.19
C ARG A 114 16.00 9.76 -33.57
N GLU A 115 16.65 10.06 -32.45
CA GLU A 115 17.53 9.09 -31.79
C GLU A 115 16.80 7.82 -31.33
N ILE A 116 15.57 7.96 -30.84
CA ILE A 116 14.74 6.81 -30.47
C ILE A 116 14.44 5.95 -31.69
N ILE A 117 14.03 6.56 -32.80
CA ILE A 117 13.71 5.84 -34.04
C ILE A 117 14.96 5.16 -34.60
N GLU A 118 16.08 5.87 -34.69
CA GLU A 118 17.35 5.35 -35.22
C GLU A 118 17.92 4.19 -34.37
N LYS A 119 17.76 4.23 -33.04
CA LYS A 119 18.36 3.23 -32.12
C LYS A 119 17.44 2.05 -31.79
N TYR A 120 16.13 2.28 -31.70
CA TYR A 120 15.17 1.29 -31.18
C TYR A 120 14.11 0.88 -32.20
N ASP A 121 13.92 1.65 -33.28
CA ASP A 121 12.94 1.42 -34.36
C ASP A 121 11.53 0.96 -33.89
N PRO A 122 10.88 1.65 -32.92
CA PRO A 122 9.56 1.24 -32.48
C PRO A 122 8.50 1.42 -33.58
N PRO A 123 7.34 0.75 -33.48
CA PRO A 123 6.17 1.02 -34.32
C PRO A 123 5.62 2.43 -34.14
N ALA A 124 5.78 3.05 -32.97
CA ALA A 124 5.40 4.44 -32.71
C ALA A 124 6.20 5.05 -31.54
N VAL A 125 6.23 6.39 -31.48
CA VAL A 125 6.77 7.17 -30.35
C VAL A 125 5.64 7.97 -29.71
N PHE A 126 5.38 7.75 -28.43
CA PHE A 126 4.39 8.51 -27.65
C PHE A 126 5.11 9.63 -26.91
N VAL A 127 4.75 10.88 -27.19
CA VAL A 127 5.43 12.08 -26.69
C VAL A 127 4.58 12.79 -25.64
N TYR A 128 4.99 12.77 -24.38
CA TYR A 128 4.25 13.36 -23.26
C TYR A 128 4.73 14.77 -22.95
N GLN A 129 3.84 15.76 -22.98
CA GLN A 129 4.17 17.12 -22.55
C GLN A 129 4.04 17.26 -21.02
N THR A 130 5.11 17.71 -20.36
CA THR A 130 5.11 18.06 -18.93
C THR A 130 4.88 19.56 -18.71
N CYS A 131 4.92 20.02 -17.44
CA CYS A 131 4.57 21.40 -17.09
C CYS A 131 5.44 22.45 -17.79
N VAL A 132 6.76 22.27 -17.79
CA VAL A 132 7.72 23.27 -18.29
C VAL A 132 7.53 23.55 -19.79
N PRO A 133 7.60 22.56 -20.71
CA PRO A 133 7.39 22.81 -22.14
C PRO A 133 5.99 23.37 -22.46
N ALA A 134 4.96 23.00 -21.69
CA ALA A 134 3.63 23.59 -21.87
C ALA A 134 3.57 25.07 -21.47
N MET A 135 4.25 25.49 -20.39
CA MET A 135 4.28 26.90 -19.95
C MET A 135 5.09 27.79 -20.90
N MET A 136 6.10 27.24 -21.54
CA MET A 136 6.94 27.94 -22.50
C MET A 136 6.27 28.08 -23.87
N GLY A 137 5.23 27.27 -24.13
CA GLY A 137 4.50 27.27 -25.38
C GLY A 137 5.09 26.38 -26.46
N ASP A 138 5.88 25.36 -26.11
CA ASP A 138 6.39 24.38 -27.10
C ASP A 138 5.21 23.69 -27.81
N ASP A 139 5.17 23.75 -29.15
CA ASP A 139 4.16 23.08 -29.97
C ASP A 139 4.58 21.65 -30.30
N ILE A 140 4.40 20.76 -29.32
CA ILE A 140 4.76 19.35 -29.50
C ILE A 140 3.93 18.65 -30.59
N ALA A 141 2.73 19.15 -30.92
CA ALA A 141 1.89 18.56 -31.96
C ALA A 141 2.48 18.83 -33.34
N ALA A 142 2.94 20.06 -33.57
CA ALA A 142 3.67 20.42 -34.79
C ALA A 142 4.97 19.60 -34.91
N VAL A 143 5.76 19.48 -33.84
CA VAL A 143 7.00 18.68 -33.85
C VAL A 143 6.72 17.21 -34.15
N CYS A 144 5.71 16.62 -33.49
CA CYS A 144 5.31 15.23 -33.74
C CYS A 144 4.87 15.01 -35.19
N LYS A 145 4.08 15.92 -35.76
CA LYS A 145 3.65 15.85 -37.16
C LYS A 145 4.85 15.84 -38.12
N VAL A 146 5.77 16.78 -37.96
CA VAL A 146 6.98 16.87 -38.80
C VAL A 146 7.86 15.63 -38.64
N ALA A 147 8.03 15.12 -37.40
CA ALA A 147 8.78 13.91 -37.15
C ALA A 147 8.13 12.68 -37.80
N SER A 148 6.80 12.56 -37.74
CA SER A 148 6.07 11.48 -38.39
C SER A 148 6.25 11.47 -39.90
N GLU A 149 6.09 12.62 -40.55
CA GLU A 149 6.29 12.77 -41.99
C GLU A 149 7.73 12.43 -42.39
N LYS A 150 8.71 12.89 -41.61
CA LYS A 150 10.12 12.70 -41.92
C LYS A 150 10.62 11.27 -41.71
N PHE A 151 10.14 10.58 -40.68
CA PHE A 151 10.65 9.25 -40.32
C PHE A 151 9.71 8.11 -40.73
N GLY A 152 8.53 8.41 -41.27
CA GLY A 152 7.54 7.38 -41.66
C GLY A 152 7.00 6.58 -40.47
N LYS A 153 7.06 7.14 -39.26
CA LYS A 153 6.66 6.48 -38.00
C LYS A 153 5.68 7.37 -37.23
N PRO A 154 4.56 6.84 -36.72
CA PRO A 154 3.64 7.59 -35.86
C PRO A 154 4.36 8.17 -34.62
N CYS A 155 4.30 9.49 -34.47
CA CYS A 155 4.76 10.25 -33.32
C CYS A 155 3.51 10.91 -32.72
N ILE A 156 3.07 10.42 -31.56
CA ILE A 156 1.76 10.73 -31.00
C ILE A 156 1.92 11.78 -29.89
N PRO A 157 1.35 12.99 -30.02
CA PRO A 157 1.42 13.99 -28.97
C PRO A 157 0.39 13.72 -27.88
N ILE A 158 0.86 13.50 -26.65
CA ILE A 158 0.05 13.39 -25.43
C ILE A 158 0.21 14.67 -24.62
N ILE A 159 -0.73 15.59 -24.84
CA ILE A 159 -0.76 16.91 -24.20
C ILE A 159 -1.46 16.81 -22.85
N SER A 160 -0.69 16.57 -21.80
CA SER A 160 -1.20 16.39 -20.44
C SER A 160 -0.30 17.03 -19.37
N PRO A 161 0.05 18.32 -19.46
CA PRO A 161 0.92 18.97 -18.48
C PRO A 161 0.31 18.89 -17.08
N GLY A 162 1.15 18.64 -16.06
CA GLY A 162 0.68 18.28 -14.71
C GLY A 162 -0.24 19.31 -14.04
N PHE A 163 -0.09 20.60 -14.37
CA PHE A 163 -0.88 21.68 -13.75
C PHE A 163 -2.34 21.73 -14.21
N VAL A 164 -2.73 21.04 -15.29
CA VAL A 164 -4.10 21.14 -15.84
C VAL A 164 -5.14 20.35 -15.05
N GLY A 165 -4.70 19.43 -14.18
CA GLY A 165 -5.62 18.74 -13.29
C GLY A 165 -5.08 17.43 -12.70
N PRO A 166 -5.98 16.64 -12.09
CA PRO A 166 -5.61 15.41 -11.39
C PRO A 166 -5.35 14.25 -12.35
N LYS A 167 -4.78 13.17 -11.80
CA LYS A 167 -4.53 11.89 -12.48
C LYS A 167 -5.69 11.40 -13.38
N ASN A 168 -6.93 11.47 -12.88
CA ASN A 168 -8.09 11.03 -13.66
C ASN A 168 -8.32 11.84 -14.94
N LEU A 169 -8.01 13.15 -14.94
CA LEU A 169 -8.07 13.97 -16.16
C LEU A 169 -6.97 13.52 -17.14
N GLY A 170 -5.78 13.21 -16.62
CA GLY A 170 -4.69 12.62 -17.39
C GLY A 170 -5.09 11.37 -18.17
N ASN A 171 -5.79 10.43 -17.51
CA ASN A 171 -6.30 9.21 -18.15
C ASN A 171 -7.22 9.53 -19.34
N LYS A 172 -8.14 10.50 -19.16
CA LYS A 172 -9.05 10.91 -20.23
C LYS A 172 -8.30 11.56 -21.39
N LEU A 173 -7.36 12.46 -21.12
CA LEU A 173 -6.54 13.13 -22.14
C LEU A 173 -5.68 12.13 -22.93
N ALA A 174 -5.14 11.11 -22.26
CA ALA A 174 -4.48 9.99 -22.93
C ALA A 174 -5.44 9.21 -23.84
N GLY A 175 -6.65 8.92 -23.36
CA GLY A 175 -7.71 8.29 -24.18
C GLY A 175 -8.08 9.12 -25.42
N GLU A 176 -8.19 10.44 -25.28
CA GLU A 176 -8.40 11.36 -26.41
C GLU A 176 -7.25 11.29 -27.42
N ALA A 177 -6.00 11.24 -26.96
CA ALA A 177 -4.86 11.09 -27.87
C ALA A 177 -4.93 9.77 -28.67
N MET A 178 -5.38 8.68 -28.06
CA MET A 178 -5.59 7.41 -28.79
C MET A 178 -6.73 7.53 -29.82
N LEU A 179 -7.84 8.16 -29.47
CA LEU A 179 -8.97 8.39 -30.38
C LEU A 179 -8.63 9.31 -31.55
N ASP A 180 -7.80 10.33 -31.32
CA ASP A 180 -7.49 11.37 -32.32
C ASP A 180 -6.39 10.92 -33.29
N TYR A 181 -5.42 10.13 -32.82
CA TYR A 181 -4.20 9.85 -33.59
C TYR A 181 -3.91 8.37 -33.83
N VAL A 182 -4.63 7.43 -33.20
CA VAL A 182 -4.26 6.00 -33.25
C VAL A 182 -5.43 5.13 -33.70
N ILE A 183 -6.55 5.13 -32.98
CA ILE A 183 -7.70 4.25 -33.24
C ILE A 183 -8.30 4.54 -34.62
N GLY A 184 -8.41 3.52 -35.47
CA GLY A 184 -8.95 3.65 -36.83
C GLY A 184 -7.91 3.99 -37.89
N THR A 185 -6.62 4.01 -37.55
CA THR A 185 -5.53 4.32 -38.50
C THR A 185 -5.00 3.09 -39.24
N GLN A 186 -5.35 1.88 -38.81
CA GLN A 186 -4.96 0.64 -39.48
C GLN A 186 -6.13 -0.35 -39.50
N GLU A 187 -6.21 -1.16 -40.54
CA GLU A 187 -7.17 -2.27 -40.63
C GLU A 187 -6.54 -3.58 -40.13
N PRO A 188 -7.28 -4.43 -39.40
CA PRO A 188 -6.82 -5.78 -39.07
C PRO A 188 -6.89 -6.70 -40.29
N ASP A 189 -6.00 -7.69 -40.33
CA ASP A 189 -5.94 -8.66 -41.42
C ASP A 189 -7.24 -9.50 -41.53
N TYR A 190 -7.90 -9.73 -40.40
CA TYR A 190 -9.20 -10.38 -40.32
C TYR A 190 -9.97 -9.95 -39.07
N THR A 191 -11.30 -10.04 -39.16
CA THR A 191 -12.22 -9.82 -38.03
C THR A 191 -13.07 -11.05 -37.78
N THR A 192 -13.53 -11.24 -36.55
CA THR A 192 -14.48 -12.30 -36.17
C THR A 192 -15.76 -11.71 -35.56
N PRO A 193 -16.86 -12.47 -35.50
CA PRO A 193 -18.03 -12.09 -34.70
C PRO A 193 -17.76 -12.01 -33.20
N TYR A 194 -16.60 -12.50 -32.74
CA TYR A 194 -16.23 -12.66 -31.34
C TYR A 194 -15.12 -11.68 -30.89
N ASP A 195 -14.81 -10.66 -31.70
CA ASP A 195 -13.77 -9.67 -31.39
C ASP A 195 -14.26 -8.63 -30.39
N ILE A 196 -13.52 -8.43 -29.29
CA ILE A 196 -13.81 -7.41 -28.27
C ILE A 196 -12.64 -6.48 -28.02
N ASN A 197 -12.97 -5.29 -27.53
CA ASN A 197 -11.99 -4.42 -26.86
C ASN A 197 -12.15 -4.48 -25.34
N ILE A 198 -11.03 -4.45 -24.63
CA ILE A 198 -11.00 -4.25 -23.17
C ILE A 198 -10.38 -2.88 -22.90
N ILE A 199 -11.10 -1.97 -22.27
CA ILE A 199 -10.70 -0.58 -22.05
C ILE A 199 -10.52 -0.34 -20.55
N GLY A 200 -9.40 0.28 -20.16
CA GLY A 200 -9.09 0.57 -18.76
C GLY A 200 -8.53 -0.62 -17.97
N GLU A 201 -8.17 -1.71 -18.64
CA GLU A 201 -7.36 -2.79 -18.07
C GLU A 201 -5.89 -2.54 -18.38
N TYR A 202 -5.00 -2.74 -17.41
CA TYR A 202 -3.60 -2.32 -17.48
C TYR A 202 -2.61 -3.48 -17.29
N ASN A 203 -3.10 -4.70 -17.08
CA ASN A 203 -2.30 -5.90 -16.86
C ASN A 203 -1.27 -5.74 -15.72
N VAL A 204 -1.64 -5.01 -14.65
CA VAL A 204 -0.81 -4.87 -13.45
C VAL A 204 -0.64 -6.26 -12.83
N ALA A 205 0.59 -6.64 -12.53
CA ALA A 205 0.95 -7.96 -12.03
C ALA A 205 0.52 -9.15 -12.90
N GLY A 206 0.07 -8.93 -14.15
CA GLY A 206 -0.43 -10.00 -15.02
C GLY A 206 -1.92 -10.31 -14.86
N GLU A 207 -2.73 -9.36 -14.40
CA GLU A 207 -4.18 -9.59 -14.18
C GLU A 207 -4.96 -9.97 -15.43
N LEU A 208 -4.69 -9.33 -16.57
CA LEU A 208 -5.39 -9.67 -17.81
C LEU A 208 -5.11 -11.13 -18.20
N TRP A 209 -3.92 -11.65 -17.87
CA TRP A 209 -3.55 -13.04 -18.15
C TRP A 209 -4.28 -14.06 -17.28
N GLN A 210 -4.93 -13.64 -16.19
CA GLN A 210 -5.82 -14.52 -15.42
C GLN A 210 -7.18 -14.70 -16.11
N VAL A 211 -7.59 -13.72 -16.92
CA VAL A 211 -8.91 -13.69 -17.57
C VAL A 211 -8.82 -14.14 -19.03
N LYS A 212 -7.73 -13.81 -19.73
CA LYS A 212 -7.53 -14.14 -21.13
C LYS A 212 -7.76 -15.62 -21.45
N PRO A 213 -7.27 -16.60 -20.67
CA PRO A 213 -7.52 -18.02 -20.97
C PRO A 213 -9.00 -18.40 -20.98
N LEU A 214 -9.83 -17.76 -20.16
CA LEU A 214 -11.29 -17.98 -20.15
C LEU A 214 -11.92 -17.46 -21.45
N LEU A 215 -11.50 -16.27 -21.90
CA LEU A 215 -11.98 -15.69 -23.15
C LEU A 215 -11.53 -16.52 -24.36
N ASP A 216 -10.27 -16.98 -24.36
CA ASP A 216 -9.72 -17.85 -25.41
C ASP A 216 -10.49 -19.18 -25.49
N GLU A 217 -10.82 -19.81 -24.34
CA GLU A 217 -11.63 -21.04 -24.27
C GLU A 217 -13.03 -20.83 -24.87
N LEU A 218 -13.62 -19.65 -24.65
CA LEU A 218 -14.92 -19.28 -25.21
C LEU A 218 -14.84 -18.88 -26.70
N GLY A 219 -13.65 -18.81 -27.29
CA GLY A 219 -13.43 -18.33 -28.65
C GLY A 219 -13.59 -16.81 -28.78
N ILE A 220 -13.59 -16.08 -27.68
CA ILE A 220 -13.68 -14.62 -27.63
C ILE A 220 -12.28 -14.04 -27.79
N ARG A 221 -12.06 -13.30 -28.88
CA ARG A 221 -10.75 -12.70 -29.17
C ARG A 221 -10.69 -11.28 -28.63
N ILE A 222 -9.72 -11.00 -27.77
CA ILE A 222 -9.36 -9.62 -27.43
C ILE A 222 -8.64 -9.02 -28.65
N LEU A 223 -9.33 -8.17 -29.41
CA LEU A 223 -8.76 -7.46 -30.55
C LEU A 223 -7.78 -6.38 -30.08
N SER A 224 -8.13 -5.70 -28.99
CA SER A 224 -7.27 -4.72 -28.34
C SER A 224 -7.56 -4.64 -26.85
N CYS A 225 -6.51 -4.47 -26.06
CA CYS A 225 -6.59 -4.01 -24.69
C CYS A 225 -6.05 -2.57 -24.65
N LEU A 226 -6.83 -1.60 -24.16
CA LEU A 226 -6.32 -0.26 -23.86
C LEU A 226 -6.12 -0.16 -22.34
N SER A 227 -4.95 -0.47 -21.80
CA SER A 227 -3.65 -0.65 -22.49
C SER A 227 -2.84 -1.86 -22.05
N GLY A 228 -3.32 -2.69 -21.13
CA GLY A 228 -2.55 -3.77 -20.52
C GLY A 228 -1.98 -4.78 -21.52
N ASP A 229 -0.65 -4.90 -21.57
CA ASP A 229 0.09 -5.75 -22.52
C ASP A 229 -0.25 -5.50 -23.99
N ALA A 230 -0.64 -4.27 -24.34
CA ALA A 230 -1.04 -3.93 -25.69
C ALA A 230 0.15 -3.72 -26.63
N ARG A 231 -0.11 -3.87 -27.92
CA ARG A 231 0.75 -3.42 -29.02
C ARG A 231 0.13 -2.23 -29.73
N TYR A 232 0.95 -1.36 -30.31
CA TYR A 232 0.48 -0.18 -31.05
C TYR A 232 -0.56 -0.54 -32.12
N HIS A 233 -0.28 -1.59 -32.91
CA HIS A 233 -1.13 -1.98 -34.02
C HIS A 233 -2.50 -2.53 -33.55
N GLU A 234 -2.57 -3.17 -32.39
CA GLU A 234 -3.85 -3.65 -31.81
C GLU A 234 -4.77 -2.47 -31.50
N ILE A 235 -4.23 -1.42 -30.86
CA ILE A 235 -4.97 -0.20 -30.58
C ILE A 235 -5.38 0.51 -31.87
N ALA A 236 -4.48 0.57 -32.86
CA ALA A 236 -4.76 1.21 -34.14
C ALA A 236 -5.91 0.55 -34.91
N ARG A 237 -6.10 -0.76 -34.72
CA ARG A 237 -7.13 -1.59 -35.38
C ARG A 237 -8.39 -1.79 -34.54
N SER A 238 -8.43 -1.24 -33.33
CA SER A 238 -9.49 -1.50 -32.34
C SER A 238 -10.89 -1.03 -32.76
N HIS A 239 -11.01 -0.18 -33.79
CA HIS A 239 -12.29 0.26 -34.37
C HIS A 239 -13.09 -0.85 -35.05
N ARG A 240 -12.52 -2.05 -35.21
CA ARG A 240 -13.21 -3.22 -35.79
C ARG A 240 -13.82 -4.19 -34.79
N ALA A 241 -13.69 -3.96 -33.49
CA ALA A 241 -14.29 -4.82 -32.49
C ALA A 241 -15.83 -4.85 -32.59
N ARG A 242 -16.45 -5.93 -32.11
CA ARG A 242 -17.91 -6.10 -32.08
C ARG A 242 -18.55 -5.54 -30.83
N ALA A 243 -17.81 -5.54 -29.72
CA ALA A 243 -18.21 -4.97 -28.45
C ALA A 243 -16.98 -4.48 -27.66
N ALA A 244 -17.20 -3.66 -26.64
CA ALA A 244 -16.16 -3.25 -25.70
C ALA A 244 -16.60 -3.47 -24.25
N MET A 245 -15.64 -3.84 -23.40
CA MET A 245 -15.81 -3.83 -21.95
C MET A 245 -14.94 -2.74 -21.37
N MET A 246 -15.51 -1.89 -20.53
CA MET A 246 -14.74 -0.99 -19.68
C MET A 246 -14.48 -1.62 -18.33
N VAL A 247 -13.21 -1.82 -17.99
CA VAL A 247 -12.80 -2.42 -16.72
C VAL A 247 -12.68 -1.34 -15.66
N CYS A 248 -13.56 -1.47 -14.67
CA CYS A 248 -13.41 -0.98 -13.31
C CYS A 248 -12.75 0.40 -13.09
N SER A 249 -13.12 1.40 -13.90
CA SER A 249 -13.04 2.82 -13.56
C SER A 249 -13.64 3.69 -14.68
N THR A 250 -14.25 4.82 -14.32
CA THR A 250 -14.67 5.88 -15.27
C THR A 250 -13.50 6.63 -15.92
N ALA A 251 -12.27 6.09 -15.83
CA ALA A 251 -11.04 6.74 -16.26
C ALA A 251 -10.98 6.98 -17.77
N MET A 252 -11.61 6.12 -18.57
CA MET A 252 -11.61 6.17 -20.03
C MET A 252 -13.01 6.02 -20.64
N ILE A 253 -14.05 6.43 -19.91
CA ILE A 253 -15.43 6.39 -20.41
C ILE A 253 -15.63 7.20 -21.69
N ASN A 254 -14.87 8.28 -21.84
CA ASN A 254 -14.83 9.07 -23.07
C ASN A 254 -14.39 8.24 -24.28
N VAL A 255 -13.49 7.26 -24.09
CA VAL A 255 -13.05 6.36 -25.17
C VAL A 255 -14.19 5.45 -25.59
N ALA A 256 -14.79 4.71 -24.64
CA ALA A 256 -15.86 3.77 -24.97
C ALA A 256 -17.07 4.45 -25.61
N ARG A 257 -17.54 5.57 -25.03
CA ARG A 257 -18.64 6.36 -25.61
C ARG A 257 -18.31 6.84 -27.02
N LYS A 258 -17.13 7.43 -27.24
CA LYS A 258 -16.76 7.92 -28.58
C LYS A 258 -16.55 6.78 -29.57
N MET A 259 -16.15 5.58 -29.13
CA MET A 259 -16.11 4.40 -30.00
C MET A 259 -17.51 3.91 -30.37
N GLU A 260 -18.47 3.97 -29.45
CA GLU A 260 -19.88 3.73 -29.75
C GLU A 260 -20.40 4.74 -30.78
N GLU A 261 -20.16 6.04 -30.58
CA GLU A 261 -20.61 7.10 -31.48
C GLU A 261 -19.95 7.04 -32.88
N ARG A 262 -18.63 6.82 -32.94
CA ARG A 262 -17.86 6.87 -34.19
C ARG A 262 -17.91 5.56 -34.97
N TYR A 263 -18.00 4.42 -34.29
CA TYR A 263 -17.82 3.10 -34.89
C TYR A 263 -18.97 2.12 -34.61
N GLY A 264 -19.97 2.51 -33.80
CA GLY A 264 -21.10 1.64 -33.46
C GLY A 264 -20.71 0.44 -32.60
N ILE A 265 -19.67 0.57 -31.77
CA ILE A 265 -19.19 -0.48 -30.87
C ILE A 265 -19.91 -0.32 -29.52
N PRO A 266 -20.91 -1.16 -29.20
CA PRO A 266 -21.59 -1.09 -27.91
C PRO A 266 -20.62 -1.46 -26.79
N TYR A 267 -20.83 -0.87 -25.60
CA TYR A 267 -20.01 -1.16 -24.45
C TYR A 267 -20.81 -1.33 -23.16
N PHE A 268 -20.19 -1.96 -22.17
CA PHE A 268 -20.70 -2.01 -20.80
C PHE A 268 -19.56 -1.82 -19.80
N GLU A 269 -19.91 -1.45 -18.57
CA GLU A 269 -18.96 -1.39 -17.45
C GLU A 269 -18.95 -2.73 -16.69
N GLY A 270 -17.78 -3.36 -16.62
CA GLY A 270 -17.58 -4.65 -15.95
C GLY A 270 -16.40 -4.63 -14.97
N SER A 271 -16.22 -5.74 -14.26
CA SER A 271 -15.11 -5.94 -13.33
C SER A 271 -14.66 -7.40 -13.38
N PHE A 272 -13.35 -7.61 -13.36
CA PHE A 272 -12.77 -8.94 -13.14
C PHE A 272 -12.30 -9.14 -11.70
N TYR A 273 -12.58 -8.21 -10.79
CA TYR A 273 -12.31 -8.39 -9.38
C TYR A 273 -13.51 -9.03 -8.72
N GLY A 274 -13.35 -10.23 -8.16
CA GLY A 274 -14.44 -11.00 -7.55
C GLY A 274 -14.99 -12.08 -8.49
N ILE A 275 -15.49 -13.16 -7.89
CA ILE A 275 -15.99 -14.34 -8.61
C ILE A 275 -17.25 -13.98 -9.38
N THR A 276 -18.26 -13.46 -8.69
CA THR A 276 -19.55 -13.05 -9.28
C THR A 276 -19.40 -12.00 -10.38
N ASP A 277 -18.57 -10.97 -10.15
CA ASP A 277 -18.33 -9.93 -11.16
C ASP A 277 -17.63 -10.45 -12.41
N THR A 278 -16.71 -11.40 -12.24
CA THR A 278 -16.07 -12.07 -13.38
C THR A 278 -17.13 -12.82 -14.19
N SER A 279 -17.99 -13.60 -13.52
CA SER A 279 -19.10 -14.32 -14.15
C SER A 279 -20.06 -13.39 -14.87
N ASP A 280 -20.47 -12.30 -14.23
CA ASP A 280 -21.38 -11.31 -14.82
C ASP A 280 -20.74 -10.61 -16.01
N SER A 281 -19.44 -10.30 -15.94
CA SER A 281 -18.71 -9.70 -17.06
C SER A 281 -18.65 -10.64 -18.25
N LEU A 282 -18.42 -11.95 -18.04
CA LEU A 282 -18.46 -12.95 -19.11
C LEU A 282 -19.87 -13.04 -19.75
N ARG A 283 -20.93 -13.04 -18.94
CA ARG A 283 -22.32 -13.01 -19.43
C ARG A 283 -22.60 -11.77 -20.27
N GLN A 284 -22.20 -10.59 -19.80
CA GLN A 284 -22.44 -9.34 -20.53
C GLN A 284 -21.66 -9.27 -21.85
N ILE A 285 -20.41 -9.75 -21.88
CA ILE A 285 -19.65 -9.89 -23.13
C ILE A 285 -20.44 -10.77 -24.10
N ALA A 286 -20.89 -11.94 -23.65
CA ALA A 286 -21.63 -12.87 -24.49
C ALA A 286 -22.93 -12.26 -25.03
N ARG A 287 -23.71 -11.57 -24.19
CA ARG A 287 -24.94 -10.87 -24.61
C ARG A 287 -24.67 -9.86 -25.73
N LEU A 288 -23.65 -9.03 -25.57
CA LEU A 288 -23.30 -8.03 -26.58
C LEU A 288 -22.82 -8.67 -27.88
N LEU A 289 -21.98 -9.70 -27.81
CA LEU A 289 -21.51 -10.41 -29.00
C LEU A 289 -22.65 -11.09 -29.75
N ILE A 290 -23.56 -11.77 -29.05
CA ILE A 290 -24.75 -12.41 -29.64
C ILE A 290 -25.64 -11.36 -30.33
N ALA A 291 -25.89 -10.24 -29.66
CA ALA A 291 -26.64 -9.11 -30.25
C ALA A 291 -25.95 -8.52 -31.50
N ARG A 292 -24.66 -8.79 -31.70
CA ARG A 292 -23.84 -8.33 -32.82
C ARG A 292 -23.52 -9.43 -33.83
N GLY A 293 -24.18 -10.58 -33.74
CA GLY A 293 -24.12 -11.65 -34.75
C GLY A 293 -23.20 -12.82 -34.40
N ALA A 294 -22.79 -12.98 -33.15
CA ALA A 294 -22.20 -14.24 -32.66
C ALA A 294 -23.28 -15.32 -32.44
N ASP A 295 -22.86 -16.59 -32.40
CA ASP A 295 -23.77 -17.72 -32.24
C ASP A 295 -24.44 -17.72 -30.86
N ALA A 296 -25.74 -18.01 -30.80
CA ALA A 296 -26.51 -18.01 -29.56
C ALA A 296 -25.97 -19.02 -28.51
N GLU A 297 -25.40 -20.13 -28.97
CA GLU A 297 -24.75 -21.16 -28.14
C GLU A 297 -23.54 -20.63 -27.35
N LEU A 298 -23.02 -19.43 -27.67
CA LEU A 298 -21.99 -18.78 -26.86
C LEU A 298 -22.42 -18.64 -25.40
N MET A 299 -23.71 -18.35 -25.14
CA MET A 299 -24.21 -18.23 -23.77
C MET A 299 -24.12 -19.54 -22.98
N ASP A 300 -24.45 -20.67 -23.62
CA ASP A 300 -24.39 -21.98 -22.97
C ASP A 300 -22.95 -22.37 -22.62
N ARG A 301 -22.00 -22.08 -23.52
CA ARG A 301 -20.56 -22.27 -23.26
C ARG A 301 -20.08 -21.38 -22.10
N VAL A 302 -20.54 -20.13 -22.05
CA VAL A 302 -20.22 -19.18 -20.98
C VAL A 302 -20.73 -19.69 -19.63
N GLU A 303 -21.99 -20.12 -19.53
CA GLU A 303 -22.54 -20.65 -18.27
C GLU A 303 -21.84 -21.94 -17.83
N ALA A 304 -21.43 -22.81 -18.77
CA ALA A 304 -20.62 -23.99 -18.46
C ALA A 304 -19.25 -23.63 -17.86
N VAL A 305 -18.55 -22.65 -18.43
CA VAL A 305 -17.26 -22.15 -17.89
C VAL A 305 -17.47 -21.52 -16.52
N ILE A 306 -18.50 -20.67 -16.36
CA ILE A 306 -18.83 -20.01 -15.10
C ILE A 306 -19.09 -21.05 -14.01
N ALA A 307 -20.00 -22.01 -14.24
CA ALA A 307 -20.35 -23.02 -13.24
C ALA A 307 -19.12 -23.83 -12.79
N ARG A 308 -18.22 -24.17 -13.73
CA ARG A 308 -16.97 -24.87 -13.43
C ARG A 308 -16.03 -24.02 -12.58
N GLU A 309 -15.76 -22.79 -13.00
CA GLU A 309 -14.77 -21.93 -12.35
C GLU A 309 -15.26 -21.39 -11.01
N GLU A 310 -16.54 -21.05 -10.87
CA GLU A 310 -17.15 -20.70 -9.58
C GLU A 310 -17.02 -21.85 -8.58
N ALA A 311 -17.40 -23.07 -8.97
CA ALA A 311 -17.31 -24.22 -8.07
C ALA A 311 -15.86 -24.46 -7.58
N ARG A 312 -14.88 -24.34 -8.48
CA ARG A 312 -13.45 -24.43 -8.14
C ARG A 312 -13.01 -23.32 -7.20
N ALA A 313 -13.40 -22.09 -7.48
CA ALA A 313 -12.99 -20.94 -6.69
C ALA A 313 -13.59 -20.97 -5.28
N TRP A 314 -14.88 -21.27 -5.16
CA TRP A 314 -15.56 -21.41 -3.88
C TRP A 314 -14.97 -22.54 -3.03
N GLU A 315 -14.68 -23.69 -3.64
CA GLU A 315 -14.04 -24.79 -2.93
C GLU A 315 -12.63 -24.40 -2.43
N ALA A 316 -11.84 -23.72 -3.26
CA ALA A 316 -10.51 -23.26 -2.87
C ALA A 316 -10.55 -22.24 -1.70
N LEU A 317 -11.57 -21.38 -1.66
CA LEU A 317 -11.72 -20.38 -0.58
C LEU A 317 -12.02 -21.02 0.79
N LYS A 318 -12.68 -22.19 0.84
CA LYS A 318 -12.99 -22.89 2.08
C LYS A 318 -11.74 -23.23 2.90
N ALA A 319 -10.60 -23.43 2.25
CA ALA A 319 -9.33 -23.71 2.94
C ALA A 319 -8.87 -22.54 3.85
N PHE A 320 -9.31 -21.31 3.56
CA PHE A 320 -8.94 -20.11 4.31
C PHE A 320 -9.97 -19.71 5.37
N THR A 321 -11.25 -20.10 5.19
CA THR A 321 -12.35 -19.70 6.08
C THR A 321 -12.05 -19.93 7.57
N PRO A 322 -11.53 -21.10 8.03
CA PRO A 322 -11.27 -21.31 9.46
C PRO A 322 -10.27 -20.32 10.08
N ARG A 323 -9.34 -19.79 9.27
CA ARG A 323 -8.28 -18.87 9.72
C ARG A 323 -8.69 -17.40 9.62
N LEU A 324 -9.63 -17.10 8.71
CA LEU A 324 -10.06 -15.75 8.38
C LEU A 324 -11.43 -15.38 8.97
N GLN A 325 -12.17 -16.36 9.49
CA GLN A 325 -13.49 -16.15 10.08
C GLN A 325 -13.48 -15.03 11.13
N GLY A 326 -14.33 -14.02 10.91
CA GLY A 326 -14.51 -12.89 11.83
C GLY A 326 -13.39 -11.84 11.80
N LYS A 327 -12.37 -12.00 10.96
CA LYS A 327 -11.32 -10.98 10.79
C LYS A 327 -11.88 -9.72 10.13
N LYS A 328 -11.47 -8.56 10.63
CA LYS A 328 -11.99 -7.24 10.24
C LYS A 328 -11.06 -6.56 9.23
N VAL A 329 -11.61 -6.09 8.12
CA VAL A 329 -10.85 -5.44 7.04
C VAL A 329 -11.23 -3.98 6.92
N LEU A 330 -10.22 -3.10 6.93
CA LEU A 330 -10.35 -1.71 6.52
C LEU A 330 -9.96 -1.58 5.05
N LEU A 331 -10.94 -1.31 4.19
CA LEU A 331 -10.76 -1.27 2.74
C LEU A 331 -10.68 0.19 2.25
N ILE A 332 -9.55 0.59 1.69
CA ILE A 332 -9.34 1.94 1.14
C ILE A 332 -8.90 1.82 -0.31
N THR A 333 -9.86 1.72 -1.23
CA THR A 333 -9.57 1.56 -2.65
C THR A 333 -9.61 2.89 -3.40
N GLY A 334 -8.89 2.93 -4.52
CA GLY A 334 -8.76 4.11 -5.38
C GLY A 334 -9.87 4.30 -6.41
N GLY A 335 -11.08 3.75 -6.21
CA GLY A 335 -12.23 3.89 -7.13
C GLY A 335 -12.50 2.73 -8.07
N VAL A 336 -11.93 1.55 -7.77
CA VAL A 336 -12.28 0.26 -8.37
C VAL A 336 -13.40 -0.31 -7.49
N LYS A 337 -14.51 -0.79 -8.11
CA LYS A 337 -15.76 -1.27 -7.47
C LYS A 337 -15.47 -2.00 -6.15
N SER A 338 -15.53 -1.24 -5.07
CA SER A 338 -15.14 -1.69 -3.72
C SER A 338 -15.99 -2.85 -3.25
N TRP A 339 -17.21 -2.99 -3.78
CA TRP A 339 -18.18 -4.00 -3.38
C TRP A 339 -17.84 -5.40 -3.88
N SER A 340 -17.28 -5.54 -5.09
CA SER A 340 -16.94 -6.85 -5.66
C SER A 340 -15.88 -7.57 -4.84
N VAL A 341 -14.89 -6.80 -4.39
CA VAL A 341 -13.88 -7.24 -3.44
C VAL A 341 -14.53 -7.51 -2.07
N VAL A 342 -15.45 -6.66 -1.60
CA VAL A 342 -16.19 -6.88 -0.34
C VAL A 342 -16.91 -8.24 -0.34
N ALA A 343 -17.66 -8.57 -1.39
CA ALA A 343 -18.41 -9.82 -1.49
C ALA A 343 -17.48 -11.03 -1.39
N ALA A 344 -16.40 -11.06 -2.19
CA ALA A 344 -15.43 -12.13 -2.13
C ALA A 344 -14.73 -12.26 -0.77
N LEU A 345 -14.43 -11.14 -0.10
CA LEU A 345 -13.85 -11.15 1.25
C LEU A 345 -14.84 -11.68 2.30
N GLN A 346 -16.13 -11.35 2.17
CA GLN A 346 -17.18 -11.84 3.06
C GLN A 346 -17.37 -13.35 2.94
N GLU A 347 -17.34 -13.88 1.72
CA GLU A 347 -17.43 -15.31 1.48
C GLU A 347 -16.20 -16.08 2.01
N ALA A 348 -15.02 -15.45 2.03
CA ALA A 348 -13.83 -15.98 2.70
C ALA A 348 -13.89 -15.87 4.25
N GLY A 349 -15.00 -15.37 4.82
CA GLY A 349 -15.23 -15.25 6.27
C GLY A 349 -14.78 -13.92 6.89
N LEU A 350 -14.32 -12.94 6.10
CA LEU A 350 -13.91 -11.63 6.60
C LEU A 350 -15.10 -10.67 6.73
N SER A 351 -15.01 -9.76 7.68
CA SER A 351 -15.97 -8.66 7.87
C SER A 351 -15.34 -7.34 7.45
N ILE A 352 -16.06 -6.52 6.70
CA ILE A 352 -15.57 -5.19 6.32
C ILE A 352 -16.06 -4.19 7.37
N VAL A 353 -15.14 -3.44 8.00
CA VAL A 353 -15.49 -2.47 9.06
C VAL A 353 -15.56 -1.03 8.57
N GLY A 354 -14.96 -0.76 7.42
CA GLY A 354 -14.98 0.53 6.78
C GLY A 354 -14.50 0.42 5.36
N SER A 355 -15.18 1.13 4.46
CA SER A 355 -14.81 1.19 3.04
C SER A 355 -14.77 2.63 2.57
N SER A 356 -13.71 3.01 1.87
CA SER A 356 -13.68 4.32 1.21
C SER A 356 -14.57 4.30 -0.04
N VAL A 357 -15.57 5.19 -0.07
CA VAL A 357 -16.52 5.31 -1.18
C VAL A 357 -16.30 6.56 -2.02
N LYS A 358 -15.15 7.23 -1.84
CA LYS A 358 -14.81 8.54 -2.45
C LYS A 358 -14.99 8.59 -3.96
N LYS A 359 -14.79 7.44 -4.63
CA LYS A 359 -14.78 7.31 -6.09
C LYS A 359 -15.78 6.26 -6.59
N SER A 360 -16.65 5.73 -5.72
CA SER A 360 -17.67 4.74 -6.08
C SER A 360 -18.90 5.43 -6.68
N THR A 361 -19.60 4.75 -7.59
CA THR A 361 -20.83 5.28 -8.19
C THR A 361 -21.98 5.30 -7.17
N LYS A 362 -23.10 5.98 -7.50
CA LYS A 362 -24.28 6.01 -6.64
C LYS A 362 -24.85 4.59 -6.41
N GLU A 363 -24.90 3.80 -7.47
CA GLU A 363 -25.37 2.40 -7.43
C GLU A 363 -24.46 1.53 -6.54
N ASP A 364 -23.13 1.68 -6.65
CA ASP A 364 -22.18 0.96 -5.78
C ASP A 364 -22.39 1.29 -4.29
N LYS A 365 -22.72 2.56 -3.97
CA LYS A 365 -22.99 3.01 -2.59
C LYS A 365 -24.30 2.43 -2.05
N GLU A 366 -25.30 2.26 -2.90
CA GLU A 366 -26.60 1.67 -2.55
C GLU A 366 -26.47 0.16 -2.30
N ARG A 367 -25.82 -0.58 -3.20
CA ARG A 367 -25.54 -2.01 -3.01
C ARG A 367 -24.73 -2.30 -1.74
N LEU A 368 -23.72 -1.45 -1.44
CA LEU A 368 -22.93 -1.57 -0.21
C LEU A 368 -23.80 -1.41 1.06
N LYS A 369 -24.82 -0.54 1.03
CA LYS A 369 -25.75 -0.37 2.16
C LYS A 369 -26.67 -1.57 2.32
N GLU A 370 -27.13 -2.15 1.22
CA GLU A 370 -28.03 -3.31 1.25
C GLU A 370 -27.33 -4.57 1.79
N MET A 371 -26.11 -4.85 1.31
CA MET A 371 -25.37 -6.05 1.69
C MET A 371 -24.64 -5.92 3.03
N SER A 372 -24.30 -4.70 3.44
CA SER A 372 -23.47 -4.46 4.62
C SER A 372 -23.84 -3.14 5.30
N PRO A 373 -25.04 -3.08 5.92
CA PRO A 373 -25.55 -1.86 6.54
C PRO A 373 -24.63 -1.29 7.63
N ASP A 374 -23.81 -2.14 8.24
CA ASP A 374 -22.87 -1.78 9.31
C ASP A 374 -21.51 -1.23 8.80
N VAL A 375 -21.25 -1.26 7.49
CA VAL A 375 -19.98 -0.74 6.92
C VAL A 375 -19.99 0.78 6.96
N HIS A 376 -19.03 1.36 7.69
CA HIS A 376 -18.84 2.80 7.69
C HIS A 376 -18.32 3.28 6.33
N GLN A 377 -19.12 4.08 5.62
CA GLN A 377 -18.74 4.69 4.35
C GLN A 377 -17.91 5.96 4.60
N ILE A 378 -16.66 5.97 4.14
CA ILE A 378 -15.73 7.07 4.43
C ILE A 378 -15.35 7.81 3.15
N ASP A 379 -15.78 9.07 3.02
CA ASP A 379 -15.52 9.91 1.84
C ASP A 379 -14.06 10.41 1.78
N ASP A 380 -13.45 10.73 2.91
CA ASP A 380 -12.03 11.10 2.98
C ASP A 380 -11.46 10.65 4.32
N LEU A 381 -10.53 9.71 4.31
CA LEU A 381 -9.90 9.20 5.53
C LEU A 381 -8.47 9.75 5.58
N ARG A 382 -8.20 10.65 6.51
CA ARG A 382 -6.87 11.26 6.65
C ARG A 382 -5.90 10.26 7.29
N PRO A 383 -4.58 10.35 7.03
CA PRO A 383 -3.60 9.43 7.63
C PRO A 383 -3.68 9.33 9.16
N ARG A 384 -4.00 10.43 9.85
CA ARG A 384 -4.20 10.44 11.32
C ARG A 384 -5.41 9.63 11.77
N GLU A 385 -6.50 9.65 11.00
CA GLU A 385 -7.73 8.90 11.30
C GLU A 385 -7.53 7.42 10.99
N MET A 386 -6.89 7.10 9.86
CA MET A 386 -6.44 5.74 9.54
C MET A 386 -5.62 5.14 10.69
N TYR A 387 -4.60 5.88 11.15
CA TYR A 387 -3.74 5.45 12.25
C TYR A 387 -4.53 5.21 13.54
N LYS A 388 -5.44 6.12 13.90
CA LYS A 388 -6.28 5.98 15.10
C LYS A 388 -7.14 4.71 15.03
N MET A 389 -7.82 4.48 13.90
CA MET A 389 -8.65 3.27 13.72
C MET A 389 -7.84 1.98 13.85
N LEU A 390 -6.65 1.94 13.25
CA LEU A 390 -5.77 0.78 13.29
C LEU A 390 -5.15 0.58 14.68
N LYS A 391 -4.74 1.65 15.35
CA LYS A 391 -4.20 1.60 16.72
C LYS A 391 -5.24 1.14 17.74
N GLU A 392 -6.50 1.52 17.55
CA GLU A 392 -7.64 1.09 18.38
C GLU A 392 -8.14 -0.32 18.02
N ALA A 393 -7.43 -1.07 17.15
CA ALA A 393 -7.77 -2.42 16.72
C ALA A 393 -9.19 -2.56 16.13
N LYS A 394 -9.70 -1.52 15.48
CA LYS A 394 -11.02 -1.54 14.82
C LYS A 394 -11.04 -2.40 13.55
N ALA A 395 -9.87 -2.66 12.97
CA ALA A 395 -9.65 -3.59 11.86
C ALA A 395 -8.42 -4.47 12.16
N ASP A 396 -8.40 -5.70 11.67
CA ASP A 396 -7.26 -6.63 11.77
C ASP A 396 -6.25 -6.43 10.62
N ILE A 397 -6.70 -5.93 9.47
CA ILE A 397 -5.85 -5.65 8.30
C ILE A 397 -6.38 -4.44 7.53
N MET A 398 -5.47 -3.68 6.91
CA MET A 398 -5.80 -2.62 5.96
C MET A 398 -5.44 -3.02 4.52
N LEU A 399 -6.41 -2.94 3.61
CA LEU A 399 -6.21 -3.09 2.17
C LEU A 399 -6.23 -1.70 1.54
N SER A 400 -5.09 -1.23 1.01
CA SER A 400 -5.00 0.10 0.40
C SER A 400 -3.87 0.20 -0.62
N GLY A 401 -3.40 1.41 -0.98
CA GLY A 401 -2.21 1.61 -1.84
C GLY A 401 -0.96 1.99 -1.05
N GLY A 402 0.22 1.92 -1.67
CA GLY A 402 1.52 2.09 -0.99
C GLY A 402 1.68 3.41 -0.21
N ARG A 403 1.00 4.50 -0.62
CA ARG A 403 1.03 5.78 0.12
C ARG A 403 0.50 5.67 1.56
N SER A 404 -0.38 4.71 1.86
CA SER A 404 -0.92 4.46 3.21
C SER A 404 -0.27 3.27 3.91
N GLN A 405 0.66 2.55 3.26
CA GLN A 405 1.36 1.40 3.84
C GLN A 405 1.97 1.72 5.21
N PHE A 406 2.80 2.77 5.28
CA PHE A 406 3.52 3.10 6.51
C PHE A 406 2.61 3.56 7.65
N VAL A 407 1.38 4.01 7.35
CA VAL A 407 0.39 4.33 8.37
C VAL A 407 -0.03 3.06 9.13
N ALA A 408 -0.31 1.96 8.40
CA ALA A 408 -0.63 0.68 9.02
C ALA A 408 0.58 0.05 9.71
N LEU A 409 1.76 0.08 9.08
CA LEU A 409 2.96 -0.51 9.68
C LEU A 409 3.36 0.20 10.98
N LYS A 410 3.24 1.55 11.05
CA LYS A 410 3.47 2.30 12.29
C LYS A 410 2.41 2.03 13.36
N ALA A 411 1.19 1.65 12.95
CA ALA A 411 0.17 1.15 13.87
C ALA A 411 0.39 -0.32 14.29
N LYS A 412 1.47 -0.98 13.80
CA LYS A 412 1.78 -2.39 14.03
C LYS A 412 0.67 -3.32 13.53
N MET A 413 0.08 -2.96 12.40
CA MET A 413 -1.04 -3.66 11.79
C MET A 413 -0.68 -4.22 10.39
N PRO A 414 -1.19 -5.41 10.04
CA PRO A 414 -1.13 -5.97 8.70
C PRO A 414 -1.63 -5.01 7.62
N TRP A 415 -0.97 -5.05 6.47
CA TRP A 415 -1.33 -4.27 5.29
C TRP A 415 -1.15 -5.09 4.01
N LEU A 416 -2.06 -4.89 3.06
CA LEU A 416 -1.97 -5.46 1.72
C LEU A 416 -2.18 -4.37 0.66
N ASP A 417 -1.31 -4.36 -0.35
CA ASP A 417 -1.48 -3.51 -1.52
C ASP A 417 -2.52 -4.10 -2.47
N ILE A 418 -3.57 -3.34 -2.76
CA ILE A 418 -4.61 -3.68 -3.74
C ILE A 418 -4.67 -2.65 -4.88
N ASN A 419 -3.70 -1.74 -4.95
CA ASN A 419 -3.60 -0.69 -5.95
C ASN A 419 -2.46 -0.99 -6.94
N GLN A 420 -2.07 0.00 -7.73
CA GLN A 420 -1.16 -0.10 -8.87
C GLN A 420 0.29 -0.59 -8.58
N GLU A 421 0.72 -0.61 -7.31
CA GLU A 421 2.05 -1.03 -6.86
C GLU A 421 2.08 -2.50 -6.40
N ARG A 422 0.93 -3.19 -6.44
CA ARG A 422 0.83 -4.61 -6.06
C ARG A 422 1.69 -5.52 -6.93
N HIS A 423 2.14 -6.62 -6.33
CA HIS A 423 2.99 -7.62 -6.98
C HIS A 423 2.24 -8.86 -7.46
N TYR A 424 1.00 -9.06 -7.01
CA TYR A 424 0.17 -10.23 -7.31
C TYR A 424 -1.06 -9.82 -8.11
N ALA A 425 -1.49 -10.69 -9.02
CA ALA A 425 -2.69 -10.50 -9.81
C ALA A 425 -3.92 -10.94 -9.00
N TYR A 426 -4.95 -10.08 -8.96
CA TYR A 426 -6.17 -10.36 -8.20
C TYR A 426 -7.43 -10.47 -9.06
N ALA A 427 -7.30 -10.38 -10.38
CA ALA A 427 -8.39 -10.52 -11.32
C ALA A 427 -8.74 -11.99 -11.63
N GLY A 428 -9.99 -12.24 -11.99
CA GLY A 428 -10.55 -13.54 -12.31
C GLY A 428 -10.74 -14.44 -11.09
N TYR A 429 -11.22 -15.66 -11.36
CA TYR A 429 -11.48 -16.68 -10.34
C TYR A 429 -10.22 -17.07 -9.56
N VAL A 430 -9.07 -17.18 -10.23
CA VAL A 430 -7.80 -17.54 -9.57
C VAL A 430 -7.22 -16.37 -8.79
N GLY A 431 -7.32 -15.14 -9.33
CA GLY A 431 -6.77 -13.96 -8.68
C GLY A 431 -7.42 -13.65 -7.33
N ILE A 432 -8.72 -13.92 -7.17
CA ILE A 432 -9.37 -13.68 -5.89
C ILE A 432 -8.90 -14.64 -4.79
N ILE A 433 -8.59 -15.90 -5.14
CA ILE A 433 -7.99 -16.88 -4.24
C ILE A 433 -6.60 -16.40 -3.83
N GLU A 434 -5.83 -15.88 -4.79
CA GLU A 434 -4.53 -15.28 -4.54
C GLU A 434 -4.62 -14.07 -3.60
N MET A 435 -5.64 -13.21 -3.73
CA MET A 435 -5.87 -12.11 -2.79
C MET A 435 -6.10 -12.63 -1.37
N VAL A 436 -7.02 -13.60 -1.20
CA VAL A 436 -7.34 -14.18 0.12
C VAL A 436 -6.12 -14.88 0.73
N ARG A 437 -5.32 -15.57 -0.09
CA ARG A 437 -4.05 -16.18 0.34
C ARG A 437 -3.05 -15.14 0.84
N GLN A 438 -2.94 -13.99 0.18
CA GLN A 438 -2.05 -12.91 0.62
C GLN A 438 -2.57 -12.22 1.88
N ILE A 439 -3.89 -12.11 2.06
CA ILE A 439 -4.51 -11.64 3.31
C ILE A 439 -4.18 -12.57 4.47
N ASP A 440 -4.37 -13.88 4.29
CA ASP A 440 -4.01 -14.88 5.31
C ASP A 440 -2.53 -14.78 5.67
N LYS A 441 -1.63 -14.75 4.68
CA LYS A 441 -0.19 -14.59 4.90
C LYS A 441 0.16 -13.30 5.64
N ALA A 442 -0.50 -12.19 5.30
CA ALA A 442 -0.28 -10.91 5.97
C ALA A 442 -0.75 -10.94 7.42
N LEU A 443 -1.93 -11.51 7.69
CA LEU A 443 -2.49 -11.64 9.04
C LEU A 443 -1.69 -12.60 9.92
N SER A 444 -1.25 -13.73 9.37
CA SER A 444 -0.57 -14.80 10.12
C SER A 444 0.93 -14.59 10.31
N ASN A 445 1.47 -13.45 9.91
CA ASN A 445 2.91 -13.19 10.01
C ASN A 445 3.32 -13.06 11.50
N PRO A 446 4.29 -13.85 11.99
CA PRO A 446 4.72 -13.83 13.39
C PRO A 446 5.33 -12.48 13.83
N VAL A 447 5.73 -11.63 12.88
CA VAL A 447 6.23 -10.28 13.18
C VAL A 447 5.24 -9.49 14.02
N TRP A 448 3.92 -9.69 13.84
CA TRP A 448 2.90 -8.94 14.57
C TRP A 448 2.88 -9.26 16.05
N GLN A 449 3.16 -10.51 16.43
CA GLN A 449 3.32 -10.88 17.83
C GLN A 449 4.55 -10.18 18.40
N GLN A 450 5.70 -10.26 17.71
CA GLN A 450 6.97 -9.68 18.17
C GLN A 450 6.89 -8.17 18.35
N VAL A 451 6.35 -7.43 17.38
CA VAL A 451 6.32 -5.95 17.46
C VAL A 451 5.30 -5.44 18.49
N ARG A 452 4.35 -6.28 18.93
CA ARG A 452 3.33 -5.92 19.93
C ARG A 452 3.74 -6.28 21.36
N MET A 453 4.78 -7.10 21.54
CA MET A 453 5.38 -7.36 22.85
C MET A 453 6.10 -6.11 23.36
N ALA A 454 6.21 -6.00 24.69
CA ALA A 454 7.18 -5.10 25.29
C ALA A 454 8.58 -5.54 24.83
N PRO A 455 9.49 -4.60 24.54
CA PRO A 455 10.84 -4.99 24.21
C PRO A 455 11.51 -5.63 25.43
N PRO A 456 12.43 -6.58 25.23
CA PRO A 456 12.99 -7.38 26.32
C PRO A 456 13.85 -6.58 27.32
N TRP A 457 14.31 -5.38 26.95
CA TRP A 457 15.03 -4.48 27.85
C TRP A 457 14.09 -3.60 28.70
N ASP A 458 12.79 -3.62 28.45
CA ASP A 458 11.77 -3.04 29.33
C ASP A 458 11.27 -4.07 30.37
N GLU A 459 11.73 -5.33 30.29
CA GLU A 459 11.51 -6.31 31.35
C GLU A 459 12.49 -6.03 32.50
N VAL A 460 11.92 -5.83 33.71
CA VAL A 460 12.57 -5.61 35.02
C VAL A 460 14.04 -6.04 35.05
N SER A 461 14.92 -5.07 35.30
CA SER A 461 16.36 -5.23 35.26
C SER A 461 16.85 -6.28 36.27
N TRP A 462 18.05 -6.81 36.08
CA TRP A 462 18.61 -7.76 37.04
C TRP A 462 18.86 -7.07 38.40
N GLU A 463 19.14 -5.76 38.39
CA GLU A 463 19.24 -4.94 39.60
C GLU A 463 17.92 -4.94 40.37
N ASP A 464 16.80 -4.67 39.72
CA ASP A 464 15.47 -4.66 40.34
C ASP A 464 15.08 -6.02 40.94
N ARG A 465 15.50 -7.13 40.29
CA ARG A 465 15.27 -8.49 40.81
C ARG A 465 16.15 -8.80 42.02
N ALA A 466 17.41 -8.35 42.00
CA ALA A 466 18.34 -8.51 43.11
C ALA A 466 17.91 -7.69 44.33
N ASP A 467 17.47 -6.45 44.12
CA ASP A 467 16.98 -5.58 45.19
C ASP A 467 15.72 -6.14 45.86
N ALA A 468 14.78 -6.69 45.08
CA ALA A 468 13.61 -7.36 45.62
C ALA A 468 13.95 -8.62 46.45
N ALA A 469 14.92 -9.41 46.01
CA ALA A 469 15.39 -10.58 46.75
C ALA A 469 16.10 -10.18 48.06
N ASN A 470 16.98 -9.19 48.01
CA ASN A 470 17.67 -8.65 49.19
C ASN A 470 16.68 -8.08 50.23
N ALA A 471 15.63 -7.38 49.77
CA ALA A 471 14.60 -6.85 50.65
C ALA A 471 13.79 -7.96 51.34
N ALA A 472 13.52 -9.07 50.64
CA ALA A 472 12.83 -10.23 51.22
C ALA A 472 13.69 -10.93 52.27
N ASP A 473 14.99 -11.12 52.02
CA ASP A 473 15.93 -11.72 52.98
C ASP A 473 16.09 -10.83 54.24
N ALA A 474 16.20 -9.51 54.07
CA ALA A 474 16.26 -8.58 55.19
C ALA A 474 14.98 -8.61 56.04
N ALA A 475 13.81 -8.71 55.40
CA ALA A 475 12.53 -8.84 56.11
C ALA A 475 12.42 -10.18 56.86
N ALA A 476 12.94 -11.27 56.29
CA ALA A 476 12.96 -12.57 56.94
C ALA A 476 13.90 -12.60 58.16
N LEU A 477 15.06 -11.93 58.08
CA LEU A 477 15.99 -11.82 59.21
C LEU A 477 15.44 -10.93 60.34
N ALA A 478 14.74 -9.83 59.99
CA ALA A 478 14.09 -8.96 60.98
C ALA A 478 12.94 -9.66 61.74
N ALA A 479 12.33 -10.70 61.14
CA ALA A 479 11.27 -11.48 61.76
C ALA A 479 11.77 -12.56 62.75
N ASP A 480 13.08 -12.80 62.83
CA ASP A 480 13.72 -13.77 63.72
C ASP A 480 14.84 -13.11 64.56
N PRO A 481 14.49 -12.53 65.72
CA PRO A 481 15.44 -11.81 66.57
C PRO A 481 16.59 -12.68 67.10
N GLU A 482 16.38 -13.98 67.29
CA GLU A 482 17.42 -14.90 67.78
C GLU A 482 18.47 -15.16 66.70
N ARG A 483 18.02 -15.37 65.46
CA ARG A 483 18.92 -15.51 64.32
C ARG A 483 19.67 -14.22 64.01
N ALA A 484 18.99 -13.07 64.07
CA ALA A 484 19.61 -11.77 63.87
C ALA A 484 20.73 -11.49 64.90
N GLU A 485 20.51 -11.85 66.17
CA GLU A 485 21.52 -11.72 67.21
C GLU A 485 22.68 -12.72 67.03
N ALA A 486 22.38 -13.95 66.60
CA ALA A 486 23.42 -14.95 66.29
C ALA A 486 24.34 -14.47 65.15
N GLU A 487 23.78 -13.93 64.07
CA GLU A 487 24.54 -13.39 62.94
C GLU A 487 25.35 -12.14 63.33
N ARG A 488 24.79 -11.25 64.17
CA ARG A 488 25.53 -10.10 64.74
C ARG A 488 26.72 -10.57 65.55
N ARG A 489 26.52 -11.54 66.45
CA ARG A 489 27.60 -12.07 67.30
C ARG A 489 28.66 -12.81 66.48
N ALA A 490 28.30 -13.42 65.36
CA ALA A 490 29.23 -14.05 64.43
C ALA A 490 30.04 -13.05 63.59
N THR A 491 29.61 -11.79 63.50
CA THR A 491 30.27 -10.76 62.68
C THR A 491 31.73 -10.57 63.11
N ILE A 492 32.65 -10.64 62.16
CA ILE A 492 34.09 -10.53 62.44
C ILE A 492 34.50 -9.07 62.66
N VAL A 493 35.01 -8.77 63.86
CA VAL A 493 35.52 -7.46 64.24
C VAL A 493 37.02 -7.36 63.94
N CYS A 494 37.80 -8.38 64.30
CA CYS A 494 39.23 -8.43 64.01
C CYS A 494 39.51 -9.40 62.86
N LYS A 495 39.65 -8.88 61.63
CA LYS A 495 39.95 -9.71 60.45
C LYS A 495 41.33 -10.38 60.54
N CYS A 496 42.33 -9.75 61.16
CA CYS A 496 43.68 -10.31 61.28
C CYS A 496 43.76 -11.58 62.14
N LYS A 497 42.77 -11.80 63.01
CA LYS A 497 42.74 -12.90 63.98
C LYS A 497 41.39 -13.63 63.97
N GLU A 498 40.53 -13.29 63.01
CA GLU A 498 39.17 -13.81 62.85
C GLU A 498 38.33 -13.79 64.13
N ILE A 499 38.47 -12.73 64.92
CA ILE A 499 37.73 -12.59 66.19
C ILE A 499 36.40 -11.89 65.94
N SER A 500 35.31 -12.51 66.38
CA SER A 500 33.95 -12.00 66.22
C SER A 500 33.52 -11.03 67.31
N VAL A 501 32.41 -10.34 67.07
CA VAL A 501 31.73 -9.46 68.04
C VAL A 501 31.45 -10.21 69.34
N GLY A 502 30.84 -11.40 69.24
CA GLY A 502 30.45 -12.19 70.41
C GLY A 502 31.64 -12.57 71.28
N THR A 503 32.76 -12.98 70.66
CA THR A 503 33.98 -13.35 71.39
C THR A 503 34.57 -12.18 72.19
N ILE A 504 34.52 -10.96 71.64
CA ILE A 504 35.03 -9.77 72.34
C ILE A 504 34.10 -9.35 73.47
N GLU A 505 32.78 -9.36 73.24
CA GLU A 505 31.79 -9.04 74.28
C GLU A 505 31.89 -10.00 75.47
N ASP A 506 32.02 -11.30 75.20
CA ASP A 506 32.16 -12.32 76.25
C ASP A 506 33.46 -12.12 77.04
N ALA A 507 34.57 -11.82 76.36
CA ALA A 507 35.84 -11.54 77.03
C ALA A 507 35.77 -10.30 77.93
N ILE A 508 35.11 -9.23 77.47
CA ILE A 508 34.91 -7.99 78.25
C ILE A 508 34.09 -8.29 79.50
N ARG A 509 32.94 -8.97 79.35
CA ARG A 509 32.03 -9.24 80.47
C ARG A 509 32.58 -10.25 81.48
N SER A 510 33.23 -11.32 81.01
CA SER A 510 33.71 -12.38 81.91
C SER A 510 34.94 -11.99 82.73
N HIS A 511 35.66 -10.92 82.32
CA HIS A 511 36.90 -10.50 82.98
C HIS A 511 36.91 -9.00 83.36
N ASP A 512 35.74 -8.34 83.32
CA ASP A 512 35.55 -6.92 83.66
C ASP A 512 36.57 -5.99 82.99
N LEU A 513 36.79 -6.17 81.69
CA LEU A 513 37.82 -5.43 80.96
C LEU A 513 37.37 -3.99 80.71
N THR A 514 38.28 -3.04 80.95
CA THR A 514 37.97 -1.60 80.87
C THR A 514 38.85 -0.85 79.87
N VAL A 515 39.95 -1.47 79.39
CA VAL A 515 40.85 -0.86 78.41
C VAL A 515 41.20 -1.82 77.26
N ILE A 516 41.42 -1.26 76.07
CA ILE A 516 41.70 -2.01 74.83
C ILE A 516 42.89 -2.98 75.02
N ALA A 517 43.93 -2.56 75.75
CA ALA A 517 45.10 -3.39 76.00
C ALA A 517 44.76 -4.74 76.66
N GLN A 518 43.78 -4.76 77.57
CA GLN A 518 43.30 -5.98 78.23
C GLN A 518 42.52 -6.88 77.26
N VAL A 519 41.66 -6.29 76.43
CA VAL A 519 40.93 -7.01 75.37
C VAL A 519 41.90 -7.63 74.38
N THR A 520 42.93 -6.88 73.98
CA THR A 520 44.00 -7.38 73.09
C THR A 520 44.79 -8.50 73.73
N GLN A 521 45.07 -8.44 75.03
CA GLN A 521 45.80 -9.50 75.73
C GLN A 521 45.03 -10.82 75.75
N LEU A 522 43.71 -10.78 75.95
CA LEU A 522 42.88 -11.99 76.06
C LEU A 522 42.39 -12.55 74.72
N THR A 523 42.02 -11.68 73.79
CA THR A 523 41.42 -12.10 72.50
C THR A 523 42.37 -12.00 71.32
N GLN A 524 43.55 -11.38 71.50
CA GLN A 524 44.48 -10.99 70.43
C GLN A 524 43.92 -9.94 69.46
N ALA A 525 42.65 -9.54 69.57
CA ALA A 525 42.05 -8.51 68.74
C ALA A 525 42.70 -7.14 69.02
N GLY A 526 43.06 -6.40 67.98
CA GLY A 526 43.77 -5.12 68.10
C GLY A 526 45.29 -5.24 68.25
N GLY A 527 45.86 -6.44 68.37
CA GLY A 527 47.31 -6.66 68.48
C GLY A 527 48.07 -6.67 67.14
N GLY A 528 47.34 -6.80 66.02
CA GLY A 528 47.91 -6.80 64.67
C GLY A 528 47.99 -5.40 64.05
N CYS A 529 47.28 -5.18 62.94
CA CYS A 529 47.27 -3.89 62.23
C CYS A 529 46.60 -2.74 62.99
N GLY A 530 45.87 -3.04 64.08
CA GLY A 530 45.22 -2.06 64.94
C GLY A 530 43.92 -1.46 64.41
N SER A 531 43.45 -1.82 63.20
CA SER A 531 42.26 -1.21 62.58
C SER A 531 40.96 -1.45 63.35
N CYS A 532 40.85 -2.52 64.14
CA CYS A 532 39.68 -2.82 64.94
C CYS A 532 39.67 -2.16 66.33
N LYS A 533 40.73 -1.40 66.71
CA LYS A 533 40.85 -0.82 68.05
C LYS A 533 39.74 0.18 68.37
N GLU A 534 39.32 1.00 67.40
CA GLU A 534 38.21 1.95 67.60
C GLU A 534 36.88 1.23 67.83
N THR A 535 36.61 0.16 67.08
CA THR A 535 35.42 -0.67 67.28
C THR A 535 35.45 -1.35 68.66
N ILE A 536 36.61 -1.89 69.07
CA ILE A 536 36.79 -2.48 70.41
C ILE A 536 36.58 -1.42 71.51
N ALA A 537 37.05 -0.19 71.33
CA ALA A 537 36.84 0.91 72.27
C ALA A 537 35.34 1.24 72.42
N ALA A 538 34.61 1.30 71.30
CA ALA A 538 33.16 1.51 71.30
C ALA A 538 32.41 0.37 71.99
N MET A 539 32.84 -0.89 71.81
CA MET A 539 32.26 -2.04 72.49
C MET A 539 32.50 -1.98 74.00
N LEU A 540 33.71 -1.65 74.45
CA LEU A 540 34.03 -1.42 75.87
C LEU A 540 33.15 -0.32 76.49
N ALA A 541 32.99 0.81 75.79
CA ALA A 541 32.15 1.91 76.24
C ALA A 541 30.67 1.52 76.35
N ARG A 542 30.16 0.72 75.40
CA ARG A 542 28.78 0.24 75.41
C ARG A 542 28.52 -0.73 76.56
N GLU A 543 29.44 -1.67 76.81
CA GLU A 543 29.33 -2.62 77.92
C GLU A 543 29.44 -1.93 79.29
N ALA A 544 30.31 -0.92 79.41
CA ALA A 544 30.40 -0.09 80.61
C ALA A 544 29.10 0.68 80.88
N ALA A 545 28.46 1.22 79.84
CA ALA A 545 27.18 1.91 79.96
C ALA A 545 26.05 0.98 80.44
N THR A 546 26.03 -0.28 79.98
CA THR A 546 25.07 -1.29 80.45
C THR A 546 25.32 -1.76 81.89
N ALA A 547 26.56 -1.73 82.37
CA ALA A 547 26.91 -2.11 83.75
C ALA A 547 26.57 -1.04 84.81
N THR A 548 26.55 0.24 84.44
CA THR A 548 26.29 1.36 85.37
C THR A 548 24.82 1.65 85.69
N GLY A 549 23.87 0.81 85.26
CA GLY A 549 22.47 0.88 85.72
C GLY A 549 21.77 2.23 85.48
N ALA A 550 22.05 2.91 84.36
CA ALA A 550 21.28 4.09 83.97
C ALA A 550 20.01 3.65 83.20
N PRO A 551 18.82 4.16 83.55
CA PRO A 551 17.55 3.68 83.01
C PRO A 551 17.42 4.01 81.52
N SER A 552 16.91 3.04 80.77
CA SER A 552 16.54 3.17 79.36
C SER A 552 15.56 4.33 79.15
N VAL A 553 15.99 5.36 78.42
CA VAL A 553 15.04 6.30 77.81
C VAL A 553 14.36 5.57 76.65
N GLN A 554 13.09 5.25 76.84
CA GLN A 554 12.21 4.76 75.80
C GLN A 554 11.88 5.88 74.80
N VAL A 555 12.12 5.56 73.52
CA VAL A 555 11.26 5.79 72.33
C VAL A 555 10.97 7.24 71.89
N ALA A 556 11.40 7.54 70.67
CA ALA A 556 10.49 7.86 69.56
C ALA A 556 10.96 7.09 68.31
#